data_AF-A0A957ILK3-F1
#
_entry.id   AF-A0A957ILK3-F1
#
_cell.length_a   1.000
_cell.length_b   1.000
_cell.length_c   1.000
_cell.angle_alpha   90.00
_cell.angle_beta   90.00
_cell.angle_gamma   90.00
#
_symmetry.space_group_name_H-M   'P 1'
#
loop_
_entity.id
_entity.type
_entity.pdbx_description
1 polymer ?
#
loop_
_entity_poly.entity_id
_entity_poly.type
_entity_poly.pdbx_seq_one_letter_code
_entity_poly.pdbx_strand_id
1 'polypeptide(L)' 'RLNLPEQLQLLETLSRMVRDQVTEAKSPGIMEREGLGAEIWRNVDAQAYIDQERALWES' A
#
# COMPACT_ATOMS: atom_id res chain seq x y z
N ARG A 1 33.68 -17.94 12.74
CA ARG A 1 32.40 -17.93 13.49
C ARG A 1 31.91 -16.49 13.49
N LEU A 2 30.64 -16.26 13.15
CA LEU A 2 30.06 -14.92 13.22
C LEU A 2 29.99 -14.47 14.69
N ASN A 3 30.29 -13.21 14.95
CA ASN A 3 30.08 -12.60 16.27
C ASN A 3 28.59 -12.33 16.53
N LEU A 4 28.22 -12.07 17.78
CA LEU A 4 26.82 -11.87 18.17
C LEU A 4 26.12 -10.76 17.33
N PRO A 5 26.75 -9.58 17.11
CA PRO A 5 26.19 -8.55 16.24
C PRO A 5 25.94 -9.02 14.80
N GLU A 6 26.89 -9.73 14.19
CA GLU A 6 26.75 -10.28 12.84
C GLU A 6 25.63 -11.31 12.76
N GLN A 7 25.45 -12.13 13.80
CA GLN A 7 24.36 -13.10 13.89
C GLN A 7 22.99 -12.40 13.98
N LEU A 8 22.89 -11.33 14.77
CA LEU A 8 21.66 -10.54 14.87
C LEU A 8 21.32 -9.84 13.56
N GLN A 9 22.32 -9.24 12.90
CA GLN A 9 22.14 -8.59 11.60
C GLN A 9 21.72 -9.59 10.51
N LEU A 10 22.29 -10.80 10.54
CA LEU A 10 21.90 -11.87 9.63
C LEU A 10 20.45 -12.30 9.87
N LEU A 11 20.05 -12.48 11.14
CA LEU A 11 18.68 -12.86 11.49
C LEU A 11 17.65 -11.81 11.05
N GLU A 12 17.96 -10.52 11.23
CA GLU A 12 17.13 -9.42 10.75
C GLU A 12 16.98 -9.44 9.22
N THR A 13 18.11 -9.64 8.52
CA THR A 13 18.15 -9.69 7.06
C THR A 13 17.30 -10.84 6.52
N LEU A 14 17.45 -12.03 7.10
CA LEU A 14 16.65 -13.21 6.72
C LEU A 14 15.16 -13.00 7.03
N SER A 15 14.85 -12.40 8.18
CA SER A 15 13.47 -12.10 8.57
C SER A 15 12.80 -11.13 7.59
N ARG A 16 13.53 -10.12 7.12
CA ARG A 16 13.06 -9.18 6.09
C ARG A 16 12.81 -9.89 4.75
N MET A 17 13.77 -10.70 4.28
CA MET A 17 13.63 -11.46 3.03
C MET A 17 12.41 -12.40 3.02
N VAL A 18 12.11 -13.04 4.15
CA VAL A 18 10.93 -13.90 4.30
C VAL A 18 9.65 -13.07 4.27
N ARG A 19 9.61 -11.93 4.98
CA ARG A 19 8.45 -11.02 4.95
C ARG A 19 8.18 -10.51 3.54
N ASP A 20 9.22 -10.06 2.84
CA ASP A 20 9.08 -9.51 1.48
C ASP A 20 8.49 -10.55 0.52
N GLN A 21 8.99 -11.80 0.54
CA GLN A 21 8.41 -12.91 -0.23
C GLN A 21 6.95 -13.21 0.12
N VAL A 22 6.59 -13.17 1.40
CA VAL A 22 5.20 -13.35 1.83
C VAL A 22 4.31 -12.19 1.38
N THR A 23 4.85 -10.97 1.33
CA THR A 23 4.10 -9.78 0.93
C THR A 23 3.92 -9.70 -0.59
N GLU A 24 4.95 -10.08 -1.36
CA GLU A 24 4.84 -10.23 -2.83
C GLU A 24 3.86 -11.33 -3.22
N ALA A 25 3.88 -12.47 -2.52
CA ALA A 25 2.89 -13.55 -2.70
C ALA A 25 1.46 -13.14 -2.30
N LYS A 26 1.33 -12.08 -1.48
CA LYS A 26 0.06 -11.45 -1.08
C LYS A 26 -0.14 -10.10 -1.76
N SER A 27 0.39 -9.89 -2.96
CA SER A 27 -0.05 -8.77 -3.78
C SER A 27 -1.56 -8.89 -3.91
N PRO A 28 -2.38 -8.00 -3.31
CA PRO A 28 -3.82 -8.13 -3.37
C PRO A 28 -4.19 -8.07 -4.83
N GLY A 29 -4.65 -9.19 -5.38
CA GLY A 29 -5.16 -9.22 -6.74
C GLY A 29 -6.21 -8.13 -6.87
N ILE A 30 -6.41 -7.59 -8.07
CA ILE A 30 -7.38 -6.51 -8.32
C ILE A 30 -8.76 -6.82 -7.68
N MET A 31 -9.13 -8.10 -7.56
CA MET A 31 -10.31 -8.59 -6.81
C MET A 31 -10.35 -8.22 -5.32
N GLU A 32 -9.23 -8.27 -4.59
CA GLU A 32 -9.17 -7.86 -3.16
C GLU A 32 -9.28 -6.34 -3.00
N ARG A 33 -9.21 -5.58 -4.10
CA ARG A 33 -9.38 -4.12 -4.13
C ARG A 33 -10.75 -3.68 -4.66
N GLU A 34 -11.60 -4.62 -5.06
CA GLU A 34 -12.98 -4.30 -5.45
C GLU A 34 -13.73 -3.69 -4.25
N GLY A 35 -14.39 -2.56 -4.48
CA GLY A 35 -15.14 -1.86 -3.44
C GLY A 35 -14.37 -0.80 -2.66
N LEU A 36 -13.02 -0.86 -2.56
CA LEU A 36 -12.23 0.16 -1.85
C LEU A 36 -12.47 1.59 -2.38
N GLY A 37 -12.63 1.74 -3.69
CA GLY A 37 -13.00 3.02 -4.30
C GLY A 37 -14.37 3.50 -3.79
N ALA A 38 -15.38 2.62 -3.76
CA ALA A 38 -16.70 2.96 -3.23
C ALA A 38 -16.66 3.26 -1.72
N GLU A 39 -15.79 2.59 -0.96
CA GLU A 39 -15.66 2.82 0.49
C GLU A 39 -15.03 4.18 0.81
N ILE A 40 -13.96 4.54 0.09
CA ILE A 40 -13.26 5.82 0.24
C ILE A 40 -14.18 6.98 -0.18
N TRP A 41 -14.95 6.79 -1.24
CA TRP A 41 -15.84 7.82 -1.79
C TRP A 41 -17.24 7.84 -1.16
N ARG A 42 -17.52 6.96 -0.19
CA ARG A 42 -18.87 6.78 0.39
C ARG A 42 -19.49 8.05 0.96
N ASN A 43 -18.66 8.93 1.51
CA ASN A 43 -19.07 10.20 2.12
C ASN A 43 -18.56 11.42 1.34
N VAL A 44 -18.03 11.21 0.13
CA VAL A 44 -17.55 12.28 -0.74
C VAL A 44 -18.64 12.54 -1.77
N ASP A 45 -19.09 13.79 -1.87
CA ASP A 45 -19.90 14.22 -3.01
C ASP A 45 -19.01 14.28 -4.25
N ALA A 46 -19.06 13.22 -5.05
CA ALA A 46 -18.23 13.09 -6.24
C ALA A 46 -18.48 14.21 -7.25
N GLN A 47 -19.71 14.72 -7.33
CA GLN A 47 -20.05 15.77 -8.28
C GLN A 47 -19.46 17.11 -7.84
N ALA A 48 -19.60 17.45 -6.56
CA ALA A 48 -18.99 18.65 -6.00
C ALA A 48 -17.46 18.64 -6.12
N TYR A 49 -16.82 17.48 -5.91
CA TYR A 49 -15.38 17.33 -6.07
C TYR A 49 -14.92 17.56 -7.52
N ILE A 50 -15.64 16.98 -8.50
CA ILE A 50 -15.34 17.19 -9.93
C ILE A 50 -15.51 18.66 -10.32
N ASP A 51 -16.57 19.30 -9.84
CA ASP A 51 -16.85 20.70 -10.17
C ASP A 51 -15.78 21.64 -9.59
N GLN A 52 -15.24 21.33 -8.40
CA GLN A 52 -14.11 22.05 -7.81
C GLN A 52 -12.83 21.88 -8.65
N GLU A 53 -12.49 20.65 -9.06
CA GLU A 53 -11.30 20.39 -9.88
C GLU A 53 -11.38 21.10 -11.24
N ARG A 54 -12.56 21.12 -11.88
CA ARG A 54 -12.76 21.86 -13.14
C ARG A 54 -12.54 23.36 -12.97
N ALA A 55 -13.09 23.94 -11.91
CA ALA A 55 -12.90 25.36 -11.63
C ALA A 55 -11.43 25.72 -11.40
N LEU A 56 -10.63 24.81 -10.83
CA LEU A 56 -9.18 24.97 -10.64
C LEU A 56 -8.37 24.82 -11.93
N TRP A 57 -8.87 24.04 -12.91
CA TRP A 57 -8.19 23.83 -14.19
C TRP A 57 -8.55 24.89 -15.24
N GLU A 58 -9.70 25.54 -15.07
CA GLU A 58 -10.16 26.65 -15.91
C GLU A 58 -9.62 28.03 -15.45
N SER A 59 -8.87 28.08 -14.34
CA SER A 59 -8.19 29.29 -13.80
C SER A 59 -6.71 29.34 -14.16
#